data_AF-A0ABC9U8M3-F1
#
_entry.id   AF-A0ABC9U8M3-F1
#
_cell.length_a   1.000
_cell.length_b   1.000
_cell.length_c   1.000
_cell.angle_alpha   90.00
_cell.angle_beta   90.00
_cell.angle_gamma   90.00
#
_symmetry.space_group_name_H-M   'P 1'
#
loop_
_entity.id
_entity.type
_entity.pdbx_description
1 polymer ?
#
loop_
_entity_poly.entity_id
_entity_poly.type
_entity_poly.pdbx_seq_one_letter_code
_entity_poly.pdbx_strand_id
1 'polypeptide(L)'
;MIPLLRAALKPSWRVLALLLIIVVAAGTIAILAIRLAHSQADNRVLVSDNQLQGQVIATQAFNFNRFNQIAEHANRLNSLIDTGTEETVIKYREILRREKTCDLPVPADIAGGLLEYAHRLRASAMHADTDGPDAADDSTAAASSMTYCQAVLWIKPLLAVIEKGNNNFAGIREIEKTRQ
;
A
#
# COMPACT_ATOMS: atom_id res chain seq x y z
N MET A 1 -34.50 62.37 54.01
CA MET A 1 -33.95 61.06 54.42
C MET A 1 -33.60 60.34 53.12
N ILE A 2 -32.35 60.21 52.65
CA ILE A 2 -31.16 59.66 53.30
C ILE A 2 -29.95 60.25 52.55
N PRO A 3 -29.17 61.12 53.18
CA PRO A 3 -27.75 61.19 52.85
C PRO A 3 -26.98 61.00 54.14
N LEU A 4 -26.08 60.01 54.17
CA LEU A 4 -24.88 59.94 55.02
C LEU A 4 -24.51 58.47 55.22
N LEU A 5 -23.82 57.91 54.22
CA LEU A 5 -23.02 56.70 54.42
C LEU A 5 -21.78 56.74 53.52
N ARG A 6 -21.07 57.87 53.56
CA ARG A 6 -19.62 57.89 53.35
C ARG A 6 -18.95 58.06 54.71
N ALA A 7 -19.07 57.02 55.54
CA ALA A 7 -18.19 56.89 56.70
C ALA A 7 -16.82 56.45 56.17
N ALA A 8 -15.84 57.34 56.27
CA ALA A 8 -14.45 57.09 55.95
C ALA A 8 -13.91 55.98 56.86
N LEU A 9 -13.93 54.74 56.39
CA LEU A 9 -13.09 53.69 56.93
C LEU A 9 -11.66 54.05 56.51
N LYS A 10 -10.82 54.51 57.44
CA LYS A 10 -9.37 54.66 57.22
C LYS A 10 -8.74 53.34 57.66
N PRO A 11 -8.66 52.32 56.79
CA PRO A 11 -8.15 51.02 57.19
C PRO A 11 -6.72 51.17 57.69
N SER A 12 -6.41 50.57 58.84
CA SER A 12 -5.03 50.53 59.31
C SER A 12 -4.20 49.73 58.29
N TRP A 13 -2.93 50.11 58.09
CA TRP A 13 -2.03 49.47 57.11
C TRP A 13 -1.98 47.93 57.26
N ARG A 14 -2.16 47.43 58.48
CA ARG A 14 -2.23 45.99 58.80
C ARG A 14 -3.45 45.30 58.17
N VAL A 15 -4.61 45.96 58.14
CA VAL A 15 -5.83 45.41 57.52
C VAL A 15 -5.71 45.37 56.00
N LEU A 16 -5.10 46.41 55.39
CA LEU A 16 -4.80 46.43 53.96
C LEU A 16 -3.82 45.31 53.57
N ALA A 17 -2.77 45.09 54.36
CA ALA A 17 -1.80 44.03 54.12
C ALA A 17 -2.44 42.63 54.18
N LEU A 18 -3.33 42.37 55.15
CA LEU A 18 -4.04 41.10 55.27
C LEU A 18 -5.00 40.86 54.10
N LEU A 19 -5.76 41.87 53.68
CA LEU A 19 -6.64 41.76 52.52
C LEU A 19 -5.85 41.45 51.24
N LEU A 20 -4.70 42.09 51.06
CA LEU A 20 -3.83 41.84 49.90
C LEU A 20 -3.31 40.39 49.89
N ILE A 21 -2.90 39.85 51.05
CA ILE A 21 -2.47 38.45 51.17
C ILE A 21 -3.61 37.49 50.81
N ILE A 22 -4.84 37.76 51.29
CA ILE A 22 -6.02 36.93 51.00
C ILE A 22 -6.31 36.94 49.50
N VAL A 23 -6.26 38.10 48.85
CA VAL A 23 -6.48 38.22 47.40
C VAL A 23 -5.43 37.44 46.62
N VAL A 24 -4.15 37.54 47.02
CA VAL A 24 -3.06 36.78 46.37
C VAL A 24 -3.25 35.28 46.58
N ALA A 25 -3.59 34.83 47.79
CA ALA A 25 -3.83 33.42 48.10
C ALA A 25 -5.05 32.86 47.33
N ALA A 26 -6.14 33.61 47.25
CA ALA A 26 -7.30 33.21 46.44
C ALA A 26 -6.95 33.15 44.95
N GLY A 27 -6.15 34.09 44.45
CA GLY A 27 -5.65 34.11 43.08
C GLY A 27 -4.77 32.90 42.75
N THR A 28 -3.83 32.54 43.63
CA THR A 28 -2.95 31.37 43.42
C THR A 28 -3.74 30.07 43.44
N ILE A 29 -4.71 29.92 44.36
CA ILE A 29 -5.59 28.74 44.41
C ILE A 29 -6.41 28.62 43.12
N ALA A 30 -6.98 29.71 42.63
CA ALA A 30 -7.74 29.70 41.37
C ALA A 30 -6.87 29.29 40.17
N ILE A 31 -5.65 29.82 40.07
CA ILE A 31 -4.69 29.45 39.02
C ILE A 31 -4.31 27.97 39.10
N LEU A 32 -4.04 27.45 40.30
CA LEU A 32 -3.69 26.04 40.50
C LEU A 32 -4.84 25.10 40.14
N ALA A 33 -6.08 25.46 40.50
CA ALA A 33 -7.26 24.68 40.14
C ALA A 33 -7.46 24.61 38.62
N ILE A 34 -7.29 25.74 37.91
CA ILE A 34 -7.37 25.78 36.45
C ILE A 34 -6.26 24.93 35.81
N ARG A 35 -5.02 25.03 36.30
CA ARG A 35 -3.89 24.24 35.78
C ARG A 35 -4.09 22.74 36.01
N LEU A 36 -4.63 22.35 37.16
CA LEU A 36 -4.93 20.95 37.47
C LEU A 36 -6.03 20.41 36.56
N ALA A 37 -7.11 21.18 36.37
CA ALA A 37 -8.19 20.82 35.47
C ALA A 37 -7.71 20.66 34.01
N HIS A 38 -6.84 21.57 33.55
CA HIS A 38 -6.23 21.50 32.23
C HIS A 38 -5.33 20.26 32.09
N SER A 39 -4.45 20.01 33.06
CA SER A 39 -3.56 18.84 33.04
C SER A 39 -4.33 17.52 33.11
N GLN A 40 -5.45 17.45 33.82
CA GLN A 40 -6.32 16.27 33.82
C GLN A 40 -7.01 16.07 32.47
N ALA A 41 -7.46 17.16 31.85
CA ALA A 41 -8.03 17.12 30.50
C ALA A 41 -6.99 16.64 29.48
N ASP A 42 -5.77 17.19 29.51
CA ASP A 42 -4.67 16.80 28.61
C ASP A 42 -4.28 15.33 28.81
N ASN A 43 -4.15 14.87 30.06
CA ASN A 43 -3.89 13.46 30.35
C ASN A 43 -5.00 12.54 29.82
N ARG A 44 -6.26 12.95 29.95
CA ARG A 44 -7.39 12.17 29.42
C ARG A 44 -7.33 12.08 27.89
N VAL A 45 -6.97 13.18 27.22
CA VAL A 45 -6.77 13.19 25.76
C VAL A 45 -5.59 12.27 25.38
N LEU A 46 -4.45 12.38 26.05
CA LEU A 46 -3.27 11.53 25.79
C LEU A 46 -3.55 10.04 26.01
N VAL A 47 -4.32 9.68 27.04
CA VAL A 47 -4.74 8.29 27.28
C VAL A 47 -5.66 7.82 26.15
N SER A 48 -6.62 8.63 25.74
CA SER A 48 -7.50 8.33 24.60
C SER A 48 -6.70 8.15 23.31
N ASP A 49 -5.78 9.07 23.01
CA ASP A 49 -4.93 9.00 21.82
C ASP A 49 -4.02 7.78 21.83
N ASN A 50 -3.41 7.44 22.97
CA ASN A 50 -2.60 6.23 23.10
C ASN A 50 -3.44 4.95 22.91
N GLN A 51 -4.68 4.93 23.40
CA GLN A 51 -5.59 3.81 23.16
C GLN A 51 -5.95 3.68 21.68
N LEU A 52 -6.28 4.79 21.01
CA LEU A 52 -6.59 4.82 19.58
C LEU A 52 -5.38 4.44 18.74
N GLN A 53 -4.19 4.95 19.06
CA GLN A 53 -2.94 4.60 18.39
C GLN A 53 -2.61 3.11 18.58
N GLY A 54 -2.73 2.59 19.80
CA GLY A 54 -2.52 1.17 20.09
C GLY A 54 -3.48 0.27 19.30
N GLN A 55 -4.74 0.66 19.17
CA GLN A 55 -5.73 -0.04 18.36
C GLN A 55 -5.36 -0.01 16.87
N VAL A 56 -5.01 1.15 16.33
CA VAL A 56 -4.59 1.30 14.94
C VAL A 56 -3.35 0.45 14.64
N ILE A 57 -2.34 0.45 15.52
CA ILE A 57 -1.13 -0.36 15.38
C ILE A 57 -1.46 -1.85 15.39
N ALA A 58 -2.29 -2.32 16.34
CA ALA A 58 -2.68 -3.72 16.42
C ALA A 58 -3.45 -4.18 15.16
N THR A 59 -4.38 -3.35 14.67
CA THR A 59 -5.12 -3.61 13.43
C THR A 59 -4.20 -3.62 12.21
N GLN A 60 -3.26 -2.67 12.11
CA GLN A 60 -2.28 -2.64 11.01
C GLN A 60 -1.36 -3.86 11.02
N ALA A 61 -0.84 -4.26 12.19
CA ALA A 61 0.04 -5.41 12.33
C ALA A 61 -0.67 -6.73 11.95
N PHE A 62 -1.93 -6.90 12.37
CA PHE A 62 -2.73 -8.06 11.97
C PHE A 62 -2.98 -8.11 10.46
N ASN A 63 -3.37 -6.98 9.87
CA ASN A 63 -3.59 -6.87 8.42
C ASN A 63 -2.30 -7.15 7.65
N PHE A 64 -1.16 -6.62 8.09
CA PHE A 64 0.14 -6.89 7.48
C PHE A 64 0.50 -8.38 7.53
N ASN A 65 0.37 -9.02 8.69
CA ASN A 65 0.64 -10.44 8.85
C ASN A 65 -0.23 -11.29 7.89
N ARG A 66 -1.50 -10.95 7.76
CA ARG A 66 -2.42 -11.62 6.84
C ARG A 66 -2.05 -11.40 5.38
N PHE A 67 -1.74 -10.17 4.99
CA PHE A 67 -1.32 -9.86 3.62
C PHE A 67 -0.04 -10.62 3.27
N ASN A 68 0.89 -10.70 4.21
CA ASN A 68 2.12 -11.48 4.04
C ASN A 68 1.83 -12.97 3.85
N GLN A 69 0.91 -13.55 4.62
CA GLN A 69 0.51 -14.95 4.46
C GLN A 69 -0.14 -15.24 3.09
N ILE A 70 -1.03 -14.36 2.62
CA ILE A 70 -1.68 -14.50 1.31
C ILE A 70 -0.65 -14.38 0.18
N ALA A 71 0.27 -13.42 0.29
CA ALA A 71 1.35 -13.23 -0.67
C ALA A 71 2.32 -14.42 -0.71
N GLU A 72 2.69 -14.96 0.46
CA GLU A 72 3.55 -16.14 0.57
C GLU A 72 2.89 -17.37 -0.07
N HIS A 73 1.60 -17.58 0.19
CA HIS A 73 0.84 -18.66 -0.43
C HIS A 73 0.81 -18.53 -1.97
N ALA A 74 0.53 -17.33 -2.49
CA ALA A 74 0.55 -17.08 -3.94
C ALA A 74 1.96 -17.30 -4.53
N ASN A 75 3.01 -16.84 -3.86
CA ASN A 75 4.39 -17.04 -4.29
C ASN A 75 4.78 -18.52 -4.34
N ARG A 76 4.36 -19.31 -3.34
CA ARG A 76 4.60 -20.75 -3.31
C ARG A 76 3.93 -21.45 -4.50
N LEU A 77 2.68 -21.12 -4.80
CA LEU A 77 1.98 -21.64 -5.98
C LEU A 77 2.70 -21.23 -7.27
N ASN A 78 3.09 -19.97 -7.38
CA ASN A 78 3.80 -19.45 -8.56
C ASN A 78 5.14 -20.15 -8.77
N SER A 79 5.87 -20.49 -7.70
CA SER A 79 7.10 -21.27 -7.79
C SER A 79 6.86 -22.70 -8.27
N LEU A 80 5.80 -23.37 -7.82
CA LEU A 80 5.46 -24.71 -8.33
C LEU A 80 5.07 -24.67 -9.81
N ILE A 81 4.37 -23.62 -10.24
CA ILE A 81 4.04 -23.38 -11.64
C ILE A 81 5.29 -23.20 -12.49
N ASP A 82 6.32 -22.49 -11.98
CA ASP A 82 7.61 -22.35 -12.68
C ASP A 82 8.27 -23.69 -12.90
N THR A 83 8.47 -24.46 -11.83
CA THR A 83 9.11 -25.77 -11.92
C THR A 83 8.35 -26.68 -12.90
N GLY A 84 7.03 -26.76 -12.78
CA GLY A 84 6.22 -27.58 -13.69
C GLY A 84 6.24 -27.08 -15.14
N THR A 85 6.41 -25.78 -15.35
CA THR A 85 6.54 -25.17 -16.68
C THR A 85 7.89 -25.47 -17.30
N GLU A 86 8.97 -25.33 -16.57
CA GLU A 86 10.32 -25.69 -17.03
C GLU A 86 10.42 -27.16 -17.42
N GLU A 87 9.91 -28.07 -16.57
CA GLU A 87 9.86 -29.50 -16.88
C GLU A 87 9.05 -29.78 -18.16
N THR A 88 7.91 -29.12 -18.31
CA THR A 88 7.06 -29.28 -19.49
C THR A 88 7.74 -28.75 -20.75
N VAL A 89 8.42 -27.60 -20.68
CA VAL A 89 9.14 -27.01 -21.81
C VAL A 89 10.31 -27.91 -22.24
N ILE A 90 11.04 -28.49 -21.29
CA ILE A 90 12.10 -29.46 -21.58
C ILE A 90 11.52 -30.68 -22.29
N LYS A 91 10.42 -31.24 -21.78
CA LYS A 91 9.72 -32.37 -22.40
C LYS A 91 9.24 -32.03 -23.82
N TYR A 92 8.67 -30.85 -24.02
CA TYR A 92 8.21 -30.40 -25.32
C TYR A 92 9.35 -30.22 -26.30
N ARG A 93 10.49 -29.67 -25.86
CA ARG A 93 11.70 -29.56 -26.69
C ARG A 93 12.20 -30.94 -27.15
N GLU A 94 12.17 -31.95 -26.29
CA GLU A 94 12.57 -33.33 -26.65
C GLU A 94 11.60 -33.97 -27.67
N ILE A 95 10.29 -33.74 -27.52
CA ILE A 95 9.29 -34.20 -28.49
C ILE A 95 9.47 -33.50 -29.83
N LEU A 96 9.55 -32.17 -29.81
CA LEU A 96 9.66 -31.33 -31.01
C LEU A 96 10.94 -31.57 -31.79
N ARG A 97 12.04 -31.94 -31.12
CA ARG A 97 13.30 -32.32 -31.79
C ARG A 97 13.14 -33.50 -32.77
N ARG A 98 12.11 -34.32 -32.60
CA ARG A 98 11.81 -35.47 -33.48
C ARG A 98 10.85 -35.10 -34.61
N GLU A 99 10.20 -33.94 -34.52
CA GLU A 99 9.22 -33.47 -35.48
C GLU A 99 9.92 -32.78 -36.66
N LYS A 100 9.66 -33.26 -37.88
CA LYS A 100 10.36 -32.80 -39.09
C LYS A 100 9.85 -31.46 -39.60
N THR A 101 8.63 -31.10 -39.23
CA THR A 101 7.92 -29.91 -39.73
C THR A 101 8.01 -28.71 -38.79
N CYS A 102 8.54 -28.88 -37.57
CA CYS A 102 8.45 -27.80 -36.57
C CYS A 102 9.33 -26.59 -36.90
N ASP A 103 10.42 -26.77 -37.65
CA ASP A 103 11.34 -25.68 -38.03
C ASP A 103 10.83 -24.83 -39.21
N LEU A 104 9.69 -25.19 -39.79
CA LEU A 104 9.05 -24.37 -40.82
C LEU A 104 8.67 -22.99 -40.23
N PRO A 105 8.89 -21.90 -40.99
CA PRO A 105 8.49 -20.57 -40.55
C PRO A 105 6.97 -20.46 -40.50
N VAL A 106 6.47 -19.76 -39.48
CA VAL A 106 5.06 -19.35 -39.42
C VAL A 106 4.83 -18.32 -40.55
N PRO A 107 3.71 -18.41 -41.30
CA PRO A 107 3.38 -17.44 -42.34
C PRO A 107 3.44 -15.99 -41.85
N ALA A 108 4.00 -15.11 -42.68
CA ALA A 108 4.29 -13.72 -42.33
C ALA A 108 3.06 -12.95 -41.83
N ASP A 109 1.90 -13.14 -42.48
CA ASP A 109 0.65 -12.48 -42.07
C ASP A 109 0.22 -12.86 -40.65
N ILE A 110 0.43 -14.13 -40.26
CA ILE A 110 0.10 -14.62 -38.92
C ILE A 110 1.11 -14.09 -37.89
N ALA A 111 2.41 -14.18 -38.20
CA ALA A 111 3.46 -13.67 -37.31
C ALA A 111 3.35 -12.16 -37.11
N GLY A 112 3.04 -11.41 -38.18
CA GLY A 112 2.78 -9.97 -38.15
C GLY A 112 1.57 -9.62 -37.29
N GLY A 113 0.45 -10.33 -37.45
CA GLY A 113 -0.73 -10.13 -36.60
C GLY A 113 -0.49 -10.40 -35.11
N LEU A 114 0.33 -11.42 -34.78
CA LEU A 114 0.74 -11.70 -33.39
C LEU A 114 1.64 -10.60 -32.82
N LEU A 115 2.58 -10.09 -33.63
CA LEU A 115 3.46 -8.99 -33.25
C LEU A 115 2.66 -7.70 -33.00
N GLU A 116 1.72 -7.36 -33.90
CA GLU A 116 0.83 -6.22 -33.73
C GLU A 116 -0.02 -6.35 -32.46
N TYR A 117 -0.57 -7.54 -32.20
CA TYR A 117 -1.31 -7.80 -30.97
C TYR A 117 -0.43 -7.60 -29.72
N ALA A 118 0.81 -8.09 -29.74
CA ALA A 118 1.76 -7.91 -28.65
C ALA A 118 2.09 -6.43 -28.42
N HIS A 119 2.31 -5.65 -29.49
CA HIS A 119 2.51 -4.21 -29.39
C HIS A 119 1.29 -3.51 -28.79
N ARG A 120 0.07 -3.85 -29.23
CA ARG A 120 -1.16 -3.28 -28.66
C ARG A 120 -1.31 -3.62 -27.18
N LEU A 121 -1.02 -4.86 -26.80
CA LEU A 121 -1.06 -5.28 -25.40
C LEU A 121 -0.05 -4.49 -24.56
N ARG A 122 1.19 -4.35 -25.04
CA ARG A 122 2.23 -3.54 -24.40
C ARG A 122 1.79 -2.09 -24.25
N ALA A 123 1.31 -1.47 -25.32
CA ALA A 123 0.84 -0.08 -25.31
C ALA A 123 -0.34 0.13 -24.35
N SER A 124 -1.21 -0.87 -24.18
CA SER A 124 -2.32 -0.79 -23.21
C SER A 124 -1.89 -0.98 -21.75
N ALA A 125 -0.75 -1.63 -21.51
CA ALA A 125 -0.26 -1.97 -20.18
C ALA A 125 0.79 -0.96 -19.65
N MET A 126 1.56 -0.35 -20.54
CA MET A 126 2.57 0.65 -20.21
C MET A 126 1.94 2.04 -20.11
N HIS A 127 2.30 2.79 -19.08
CA HIS A 127 2.01 4.22 -19.04
C HIS A 127 2.88 4.92 -20.09
N ALA A 128 2.28 5.72 -20.97
CA ALA A 128 3.03 6.51 -21.93
C ALA A 128 3.71 7.66 -21.19
N ASP A 129 4.94 7.45 -20.74
CA ASP A 129 5.78 8.56 -20.27
C ASP A 129 6.09 9.45 -21.49
N THR A 130 5.61 10.68 -21.47
CA THR A 130 5.77 11.63 -22.59
C THR A 130 7.16 12.27 -22.65
N ASP A 131 8.05 11.95 -21.71
CA ASP A 131 9.30 12.68 -21.45
C ASP A 131 10.53 12.14 -22.21
N GLY A 132 10.35 11.23 -23.16
CA GLY A 132 11.43 10.77 -24.03
C GLY A 132 11.04 9.61 -24.96
N PRO A 133 11.83 9.33 -25.99
CA PRO A 133 11.65 8.11 -26.80
C PRO A 133 11.72 6.87 -25.91
N ASP A 134 10.80 5.91 -26.09
CA ASP A 134 10.84 4.63 -25.39
C ASP A 134 12.10 3.87 -25.80
N ALA A 135 13.09 3.81 -24.90
CA ALA A 135 14.37 3.15 -25.15
C ALA A 135 14.20 1.64 -25.46
N ALA A 136 13.05 1.03 -25.16
CA ALA A 136 12.75 -0.33 -25.58
C ALA A 136 12.31 -0.43 -27.07
N ASP A 137 11.79 0.65 -27.64
CA ASP A 137 11.35 0.74 -29.04
C ASP A 137 12.51 1.04 -30.00
N ASP A 138 13.63 1.57 -29.48
CA ASP A 138 14.84 1.89 -30.25
C ASP A 138 15.64 0.65 -30.72
N SER A 139 15.22 -0.55 -30.29
CA SER A 139 15.81 -1.80 -30.76
C SER A 139 15.06 -2.33 -31.98
N THR A 140 15.70 -2.27 -33.16
CA THR A 140 15.21 -2.97 -34.35
C THR A 140 14.99 -4.44 -34.02
N ALA A 141 13.73 -4.90 -34.11
CA ALA A 141 13.39 -6.30 -33.92
C ALA A 141 14.27 -7.16 -34.82
N ALA A 142 14.90 -8.20 -34.24
CA ALA A 142 15.74 -9.10 -35.00
C ALA A 142 14.93 -9.70 -36.16
N ALA A 143 15.49 -9.67 -37.38
CA ALA A 143 14.86 -10.15 -38.61
C ALA A 143 14.68 -11.69 -38.68
N SER A 144 14.56 -12.36 -37.54
CA SER A 144 14.35 -13.80 -37.45
C SER A 144 12.86 -14.12 -37.52
N SER A 145 12.46 -14.97 -38.47
CA SER A 145 11.10 -15.50 -38.56
C SER A 145 10.81 -16.46 -37.41
N MET A 146 9.66 -16.28 -36.74
CA MET A 146 9.18 -17.24 -35.74
C MET A 146 8.86 -18.59 -36.41
N THR A 147 9.33 -19.70 -35.84
CA THR A 147 9.01 -21.05 -36.31
C THR A 147 7.87 -21.69 -35.53
N TYR A 148 7.24 -22.74 -36.07
CA TYR A 148 6.21 -23.49 -35.33
C TYR A 148 6.75 -24.09 -34.03
N CYS A 149 8.00 -24.57 -34.05
CA CYS A 149 8.70 -25.09 -32.89
C CYS A 149 8.80 -24.03 -31.78
N GLN A 150 9.22 -22.81 -32.14
CA GLN A 150 9.27 -21.69 -31.19
C GLN A 150 7.87 -21.36 -30.68
N ALA A 151 6.90 -21.17 -31.58
CA ALA A 151 5.52 -20.83 -31.20
C ALA A 151 4.93 -21.81 -30.18
N VAL A 152 5.08 -23.12 -30.41
CA VAL A 152 4.60 -24.16 -29.48
C VAL A 152 5.33 -24.10 -28.13
N LEU A 153 6.65 -23.87 -28.13
CA LEU A 153 7.42 -23.75 -26.89
C LEU A 153 7.05 -22.51 -26.07
N TRP A 154 6.49 -21.46 -26.68
CA TRP A 154 6.00 -20.26 -25.98
C TRP A 154 4.64 -20.43 -25.31
N ILE A 155 3.80 -21.36 -25.77
CA ILE A 155 2.43 -21.54 -25.25
C ILE A 155 2.44 -21.88 -23.76
N LYS A 156 3.27 -22.84 -23.34
CA LYS A 156 3.29 -23.29 -21.94
C LYS A 156 3.80 -22.19 -20.99
N PRO A 157 4.91 -21.49 -21.25
CA PRO A 157 5.31 -20.29 -20.51
C PRO A 157 4.22 -19.21 -20.45
N LEU A 158 3.51 -18.95 -21.54
CA LEU A 158 2.45 -17.95 -21.58
C LEU A 158 1.26 -18.33 -20.66
N LEU A 159 0.83 -19.59 -20.70
CA LEU A 159 -0.21 -20.10 -19.80
C LEU A 159 0.22 -20.01 -18.33
N ALA A 160 1.50 -20.29 -18.05
CA ALA A 160 2.06 -20.17 -16.70
C ALA A 160 2.01 -18.72 -16.19
N VAL A 161 2.36 -17.74 -17.02
CA VAL A 161 2.26 -16.31 -16.65
C VAL A 161 0.81 -15.92 -16.35
N ILE A 162 -0.15 -16.40 -17.15
CA ILE A 162 -1.59 -16.16 -16.91
C ILE A 162 -2.05 -16.78 -15.59
N GLU A 163 -1.65 -18.03 -15.32
CA GLU A 163 -2.00 -18.74 -14.09
C GLU A 163 -1.46 -18.01 -12.84
N LYS A 164 -0.20 -17.57 -12.89
CA LYS A 164 0.39 -16.75 -11.83
C LYS A 164 -0.34 -15.42 -11.64
N GLY A 165 -0.70 -14.75 -12.73
CA GLY A 165 -1.52 -13.54 -12.70
C GLY A 165 -2.85 -13.77 -12.00
N ASN A 166 -3.51 -14.90 -12.29
CA ASN A 166 -4.76 -15.28 -11.64
C ASN A 166 -4.59 -15.57 -10.14
N ASN A 167 -3.50 -16.24 -9.73
CA ASN A 167 -3.19 -16.45 -8.31
C ASN A 167 -3.00 -15.12 -7.58
N ASN A 168 -2.31 -14.16 -8.21
CA ASN A 168 -2.12 -12.82 -7.65
C ASN A 168 -3.46 -12.07 -7.53
N PHE A 169 -4.30 -12.11 -8.56
CA PHE A 169 -5.64 -11.49 -8.50
C PHE A 169 -6.56 -12.16 -7.48
N ALA A 170 -6.44 -13.48 -7.29
CA ALA A 170 -7.16 -14.19 -6.24
C ALA A 170 -6.73 -13.71 -4.85
N GLY A 171 -5.41 -13.57 -4.62
CA GLY A 171 -4.86 -13.01 -3.37
C GLY A 171 -5.31 -11.57 -3.12
N ILE A 172 -5.27 -10.70 -4.13
CA ILE A 172 -5.76 -9.31 -4.04
C ILE A 172 -7.25 -9.28 -3.68
N ARG A 173 -8.07 -10.13 -4.31
CA ARG A 173 -9.51 -10.21 -4.01
C ARG A 173 -9.79 -10.68 -2.59
N GLU A 174 -8.97 -11.61 -2.08
CA GLU A 174 -9.06 -12.04 -0.69
C GLU A 174 -8.70 -10.90 0.26
N ILE A 175 -7.62 -10.17 -0.02
CA ILE A 175 -7.23 -8.98 0.74
C ILE A 175 -8.36 -7.94 0.76
N GLU A 176 -8.96 -7.63 -0.39
CA GLU A 176 -10.01 -6.61 -0.51
C GLU A 176 -11.27 -6.98 0.28
N LYS A 177 -11.70 -8.26 0.22
CA LYS A 177 -12.84 -8.77 1.03
C LYS A 177 -12.65 -8.62 2.53
N THR A 178 -11.42 -8.41 2.98
CA THR A 178 -11.06 -8.38 4.41
C THR A 178 -10.80 -6.97 4.90
N ARG A 179 -10.70 -6.01 3.98
CA ARG A 179 -10.74 -4.57 4.28
C ARG A 179 -12.16 -4.03 4.45
N GLN A 180 -13.14 -4.65 3.79
CA GLN A 180 -14.58 -4.36 3.93
C GLN A 180 -15.15 -5.00 5.20
#